data_AF-A0A4W3KA76-F1
#
_entry.id   AF-A0A4W3KA76-F1
#
_cell.length_a   1.000
_cell.length_b   1.000
_cell.length_c   1.000
_cell.angle_alpha   90.00
_cell.angle_beta   90.00
_cell.angle_gamma   90.00
#
_symmetry.space_group_name_H-M   'P 1'
#
loop_
_entity.id
_entity.type
_entity.pdbx_description
1 polymer ?
#
loop_
_entity_poly.entity_id
_entity_poly.type
_entity_poly.pdbx_seq_one_letter_code
_entity_poly.pdbx_strand_id
1 'polypeptide(L)'
;MPALRPLIRPDIVKKRRQKFIRHQSDRYVKIKRNWRKPRGIDNRVRRRFKGQILMPNIGYGSNKKTKHMLPSGFRKFLIHNIKELEVLMMSNKSYCAEIAHNVSSKNRKLIVERAAQLAIKETPEMSSQNFVYDIPAGIMEEFYRVMDTLVDVAWMRFGESLISAVYCVHFLTEPVDSGRCSNADLVST
;
A
#
# COMPACT_ATOMS: atom_id res chain seq x y z
N MET A 1 14.38 -6.36 16.19
CA MET A 1 13.36 -5.80 17.11
C MET A 1 12.10 -6.67 17.06
N PRO A 2 11.52 -7.07 18.21
CA PRO A 2 10.29 -7.88 18.21
C PRO A 2 9.13 -7.09 17.59
N ALA A 3 8.38 -7.74 16.69
CA ALA A 3 7.24 -7.12 16.02
C ALA A 3 6.12 -6.81 17.04
N LEU A 4 5.73 -5.53 17.10
CA LEU A 4 4.64 -5.07 17.97
C LEU A 4 3.33 -5.78 17.63
N ARG A 5 2.73 -6.40 18.64
CA ARG A 5 1.43 -7.06 18.55
C ARG A 5 0.33 -6.08 19.00
N PRO A 6 -0.81 -6.03 18.30
CA PRO A 6 -1.94 -5.21 18.73
C PRO A 6 -2.51 -5.75 20.04
N LEU A 7 -3.10 -4.87 20.85
CA LEU A 7 -3.71 -5.27 22.13
C LEU A 7 -4.89 -6.23 21.93
N ILE A 8 -5.72 -5.99 20.91
CA ILE A 8 -6.93 -6.76 20.62
C ILE A 8 -7.01 -6.99 19.11
N ARG A 9 -7.27 -8.23 18.68
CA ARG A 9 -7.63 -8.58 17.29
C ARG A 9 -9.07 -9.12 17.24
N PRO A 10 -10.08 -8.23 17.24
CA PRO A 10 -11.44 -8.67 16.98
C PRO A 10 -11.60 -9.10 15.51
N ASP A 11 -12.50 -10.04 15.24
CA ASP A 11 -12.83 -10.40 13.86
C ASP A 11 -13.54 -9.23 13.15
N ILE A 12 -13.06 -8.87 11.96
CA ILE A 12 -13.52 -7.71 11.21
C ILE A 12 -14.58 -8.17 10.21
N VAL A 13 -15.82 -8.25 10.66
CA VAL A 13 -16.95 -8.54 9.78
C VAL A 13 -17.25 -7.36 8.85
N LYS A 14 -17.04 -7.54 7.55
CA LYS A 14 -17.46 -6.61 6.50
C LYS A 14 -18.76 -7.10 5.86
N LYS A 15 -19.88 -6.45 6.20
CA LYS A 15 -21.23 -6.78 5.67
C LYS A 15 -21.31 -6.80 4.15
N ARG A 16 -20.52 -5.97 3.48
CA ARG A 16 -20.40 -5.92 2.03
C ARG A 16 -18.95 -5.67 1.64
N ARG A 17 -18.42 -6.51 0.74
CA ARG A 17 -17.07 -6.38 0.18
C ARG A 17 -17.07 -5.55 -1.11
N GLN A 18 -18.11 -5.70 -1.93
CA GLN A 18 -18.25 -4.97 -3.19
C GLN A 18 -18.51 -3.47 -2.97
N LYS A 19 -17.84 -2.63 -3.76
CA LYS A 19 -18.06 -1.17 -3.78
C LYS A 19 -19.46 -0.85 -4.29
N PHE A 20 -20.04 0.25 -3.81
CA PHE A 20 -21.28 0.79 -4.37
C PHE A 20 -20.93 1.62 -5.62
N ILE A 21 -21.19 1.04 -6.78
CA ILE A 21 -20.93 1.68 -8.08
C ILE A 21 -22.12 2.52 -8.54
N ARG A 22 -21.85 3.54 -9.36
CA ARG A 22 -22.90 4.34 -9.99
C ARG A 22 -23.66 3.51 -11.04
N HIS A 23 -24.96 3.71 -11.15
CA HIS A 23 -25.76 3.13 -12.24
C HIS A 23 -25.20 3.52 -13.62
N GLN A 24 -25.04 2.55 -14.53
CA GLN A 24 -24.54 2.71 -15.91
C GLN A 24 -23.08 3.19 -16.04
N SER A 25 -22.27 3.14 -14.98
CA SER A 25 -20.83 3.43 -15.07
C SER A 25 -20.01 2.35 -15.78
N ASP A 26 -20.60 1.17 -15.93
CA ASP A 26 -20.10 0.05 -16.72
C ASP A 26 -20.26 0.28 -18.23
N ARG A 27 -21.36 0.93 -18.65
CA ARG A 27 -21.68 1.16 -20.06
C ARG A 27 -20.96 2.37 -20.66
N TYR A 28 -20.79 3.44 -19.88
CA TYR A 28 -20.29 4.72 -20.40
C TYR A 28 -19.04 5.19 -19.67
N VAL A 29 -17.95 5.39 -20.42
CA VAL A 29 -16.65 5.87 -19.90
C VAL A 29 -16.77 7.23 -19.20
N LYS A 30 -17.64 8.13 -19.70
CA LYS A 30 -17.91 9.44 -19.08
C LYS A 30 -18.51 9.36 -17.67
N ILE A 31 -19.16 8.25 -17.33
CA ILE A 31 -19.80 8.06 -16.03
C ILE A 31 -18.83 7.35 -15.10
N LYS A 32 -18.21 8.11 -14.19
CA LYS A 32 -17.33 7.54 -13.16
C LYS A 32 -18.10 6.59 -12.23
N ARG A 33 -17.39 5.58 -11.70
CA ARG A 33 -17.93 4.55 -10.79
C ARG A 33 -18.29 5.08 -9.38
N ASN A 34 -18.15 6.38 -9.11
CA ASN A 34 -18.45 6.96 -7.80
C ASN A 34 -19.96 6.99 -7.50
N TRP A 35 -20.37 6.50 -6.34
CA TRP A 35 -21.79 6.43 -5.99
C TRP A 35 -22.50 7.79 -6.11
N ARG A 36 -23.64 7.81 -6.80
CA ARG A 36 -24.58 8.94 -6.87
C ARG A 36 -26.01 8.39 -6.76
N LYS A 37 -26.84 9.03 -5.94
CA LYS A 37 -28.24 8.62 -5.75
C LYS A 37 -29.04 8.87 -7.04
N PRO A 38 -29.65 7.84 -7.66
CA PRO A 38 -30.46 8.00 -8.87
C PRO A 38 -31.76 8.75 -8.54
N ARG A 39 -32.12 9.73 -9.38
CA ARG A 39 -33.31 10.59 -9.19
C ARG A 39 -34.42 10.41 -10.23
N GLY A 40 -34.12 9.83 -11.40
CA GLY A 40 -35.07 9.72 -12.51
C GLY A 40 -36.34 8.93 -12.18
N ILE A 41 -37.45 9.31 -12.83
CA ILE A 41 -38.79 8.75 -12.59
C ILE A 41 -38.83 7.23 -12.83
N ASP A 42 -38.27 6.74 -13.94
CA ASP A 42 -38.29 5.32 -14.33
C ASP A 42 -37.01 4.55 -13.98
N ASN A 43 -36.16 5.12 -13.13
CA ASN A 43 -34.90 4.48 -12.81
C ASN A 43 -35.10 3.18 -12.00
N ARG A 44 -34.65 2.05 -12.55
CA ARG A 44 -34.82 0.72 -11.95
C ARG A 44 -34.13 0.56 -10.58
N VAL A 45 -32.97 1.19 -10.39
CA VAL A 45 -32.22 1.16 -9.11
C VAL A 45 -33.02 1.90 -8.03
N ARG A 46 -33.56 3.09 -8.37
CA ARG A 46 -34.35 3.91 -7.43
C ARG A 46 -35.59 3.15 -6.94
N ARG A 47 -36.28 2.46 -7.87
CA ARG A 47 -37.46 1.63 -7.59
C ARG A 47 -37.13 0.26 -6.96
N ARG A 48 -35.86 -0.11 -6.82
CA ARG A 48 -35.37 -1.35 -6.18
C ARG A 48 -35.86 -2.65 -6.84
N PHE A 49 -35.91 -2.70 -8.17
CA PHE A 49 -36.21 -3.95 -8.87
C PHE A 49 -35.17 -5.04 -8.58
N LYS A 50 -35.61 -6.31 -8.58
CA LYS A 50 -34.75 -7.50 -8.45
C LYS A 50 -33.68 -7.52 -9.55
N GLY A 51 -32.49 -8.01 -9.21
CA GLY A 51 -31.37 -8.16 -10.15
C GLY A 51 -30.58 -6.87 -10.43
N GLN A 52 -30.96 -5.75 -9.80
CA GLN A 52 -30.27 -4.49 -9.98
C GLN A 52 -29.29 -4.17 -8.83
N ILE A 53 -28.31 -3.30 -9.09
CA ILE A 53 -27.36 -2.82 -8.09
C ILE A 53 -28.06 -2.26 -6.84
N LEU A 54 -27.53 -2.61 -5.67
CA LEU A 54 -28.09 -2.19 -4.38
C LEU A 54 -27.63 -0.77 -4.02
N MET A 55 -28.50 0.00 -3.38
CA MET A 55 -28.18 1.34 -2.88
C MET A 55 -27.53 1.28 -1.49
N PRO A 56 -26.63 2.22 -1.13
CA PRO A 56 -26.16 2.39 0.24
C PRO A 56 -27.32 2.70 1.19
N ASN A 57 -27.31 2.03 2.34
CA ASN A 57 -28.24 2.22 3.44
C ASN A 57 -27.48 2.11 4.78
N ILE A 58 -28.11 2.50 5.88
CA ILE A 58 -27.50 2.45 7.22
C ILE A 58 -27.23 1.00 7.68
N GLY A 59 -28.00 0.03 7.18
CA GLY A 59 -27.83 -1.40 7.48
C GLY A 59 -26.46 -1.95 7.08
N TYR A 60 -25.80 -1.39 6.07
CA TYR A 60 -24.44 -1.77 5.68
C TYR A 60 -23.34 -1.21 6.59
N GLY A 61 -23.67 -0.35 7.58
CA GLY A 61 -22.69 0.19 8.52
C GLY A 61 -21.94 -0.91 9.27
N SER A 62 -20.61 -0.78 9.33
CA SER A 62 -19.74 -1.68 10.13
C SER A 62 -19.96 -1.46 11.63
N ASN A 63 -19.66 -2.47 12.44
CA ASN A 63 -19.72 -2.36 13.90
C ASN A 63 -18.83 -1.20 14.39
N LYS A 64 -19.33 -0.38 15.31
CA LYS A 64 -18.62 0.79 15.86
C LYS A 64 -17.24 0.41 16.43
N LYS A 65 -17.13 -0.76 17.08
CA LYS A 65 -15.86 -1.22 17.68
C LYS A 65 -14.78 -1.50 16.63
N THR A 66 -15.13 -2.17 15.53
CA THR A 66 -14.19 -2.60 14.48
C THR A 66 -14.10 -1.62 13.30
N LYS A 67 -14.91 -0.56 13.31
CA LYS A 67 -14.87 0.50 12.29
C LYS A 67 -13.47 1.14 12.26
N HIS A 68 -12.94 1.34 11.05
CA HIS A 68 -11.62 1.92 10.79
C HIS A 68 -10.39 1.14 11.28
N MET A 69 -10.57 -0.12 11.69
CA MET A 69 -9.45 -1.00 12.03
C MET A 69 -8.85 -1.64 10.77
N LEU A 70 -7.53 -1.76 10.73
CA LEU A 70 -6.77 -2.47 9.71
C LEU A 70 -6.86 -3.98 9.94
N PRO A 71 -6.65 -4.82 8.90
CA PRO A 71 -6.53 -6.27 9.07
C PRO A 71 -5.35 -6.68 9.97
N SER A 72 -4.37 -5.79 10.18
CA SER A 72 -3.29 -5.96 11.14
C SER A 72 -3.77 -5.91 12.60
N GLY A 73 -4.93 -5.31 12.87
CA GLY A 73 -5.51 -5.10 14.21
C GLY A 73 -5.30 -3.68 14.76
N PHE A 74 -4.55 -2.83 14.07
CA PHE A 74 -4.30 -1.44 14.47
C PHE A 74 -5.27 -0.47 13.81
N ARG A 75 -5.39 0.74 14.37
CA ARG A 75 -6.01 1.90 13.70
C ARG A 75 -4.93 2.76 13.08
N LYS A 76 -5.15 3.31 11.88
CA LYS A 76 -4.17 4.20 11.25
C LYS A 76 -4.23 5.60 11.82
N PHE A 77 -3.07 6.20 12.06
CA PHE A 77 -2.88 7.58 12.45
C PHE A 77 -1.95 8.25 11.45
N LEU A 78 -2.42 9.31 10.78
CA LEU A 78 -1.68 9.98 9.73
C LEU A 78 -0.70 10.99 10.34
N ILE A 79 0.57 10.92 9.92
CA ILE A 79 1.68 11.70 10.47
C ILE A 79 2.33 12.55 9.39
N HIS A 80 2.61 13.81 9.72
CA HIS A 80 3.40 14.74 8.89
C HIS A 80 4.80 14.97 9.44
N ASN A 81 4.96 14.96 10.77
CA ASN A 81 6.19 15.38 11.45
C ASN A 81 6.66 14.38 12.51
N ILE A 82 7.93 14.49 12.91
CA ILE A 82 8.52 13.65 13.95
C ILE A 82 7.83 13.84 15.31
N LYS A 83 7.42 15.08 15.64
CA LYS A 83 6.74 15.41 16.91
C LYS A 83 5.40 14.68 17.07
N GLU A 84 4.73 14.37 15.96
CA GLU A 84 3.44 13.68 15.98
C GLU A 84 3.58 12.19 16.33
N LEU A 85 4.78 11.61 16.18
CA LEU A 85 5.07 10.26 16.70
C LEU A 85 5.04 10.22 18.24
N GLU A 86 5.37 11.33 18.90
CA GLU A 86 5.41 11.38 20.36
C GLU A 86 4.00 11.24 20.97
N VAL A 87 2.98 11.75 20.27
CA VAL A 87 1.57 11.55 20.63
C VAL A 87 1.21 10.07 20.65
N LEU A 88 1.85 9.25 19.81
CA LEU A 88 1.57 7.83 19.73
C LEU A 88 2.23 7.02 20.84
N MET A 89 3.24 7.53 21.55
CA MET A 89 4.04 6.79 22.54
C MET A 89 3.21 6.02 23.58
N MET A 90 2.13 6.62 24.07
CA MET A 90 1.25 5.97 25.05
C MET A 90 0.29 4.94 24.43
N SER A 91 0.06 5.03 23.12
CA SER A 91 -0.98 4.31 22.38
C SER A 91 -0.45 3.35 21.31
N ASN A 92 0.84 2.98 21.39
CA ASN A 92 1.58 2.10 20.47
C ASN A 92 0.89 0.77 20.14
N LYS A 93 0.09 0.21 21.05
CA LYS A 93 -0.59 -1.09 20.86
C LYS A 93 -1.93 -0.98 20.11
N SER A 94 -2.47 0.23 19.96
CA SER A 94 -3.79 0.49 19.37
C SER A 94 -3.68 1.15 18.00
N TYR A 95 -2.69 2.02 17.82
CA TYR A 95 -2.48 2.78 16.61
C TYR A 95 -1.21 2.37 15.87
N CYS A 96 -1.24 2.60 14.56
CA CYS A 96 -0.14 2.43 13.63
C CYS A 96 0.06 3.75 12.91
N ALA A 97 1.32 4.15 12.72
CA ALA A 97 1.70 5.36 12.03
C ALA A 97 1.59 5.18 10.50
N GLU A 98 0.89 6.10 9.83
CA GLU A 98 0.80 6.23 8.38
C GLU A 98 1.47 7.55 7.99
N ILE A 99 2.62 7.49 7.33
CA ILE A 99 3.35 8.70 6.94
C ILE A 99 2.65 9.33 5.74
N ALA A 100 2.25 10.60 5.88
CA ALA A 100 1.56 11.34 4.84
C ALA A 100 2.36 11.38 3.53
N HIS A 101 1.66 11.33 2.39
CA HIS A 101 2.29 11.29 1.06
C HIS A 101 3.21 12.49 0.75
N ASN A 102 2.94 13.66 1.37
CA ASN A 102 3.69 14.90 1.15
C ASN A 102 5.07 14.95 1.83
N VAL A 103 5.36 14.01 2.74
CA VAL A 103 6.64 13.98 3.46
C VAL A 103 7.75 13.52 2.51
N SER A 104 8.84 14.29 2.45
CA SER A 104 10.02 13.99 1.64
C SER A 104 10.76 12.74 2.14
N SER A 105 11.51 12.08 1.26
CA SER A 105 12.28 10.88 1.57
C SER A 105 13.27 11.08 2.74
N LYS A 106 13.96 12.23 2.79
CA LYS A 106 14.87 12.59 3.88
C LYS A 106 14.16 12.60 5.25
N ASN A 107 12.98 13.21 5.32
CA ASN A 107 12.22 13.28 6.57
C ASN A 107 11.58 11.93 6.92
N ARG A 108 11.24 11.10 5.92
CA ARG A 108 10.76 9.73 6.14
C ARG A 108 11.79 8.87 6.85
N LYS A 109 13.07 8.93 6.46
CA LYS A 109 14.15 8.19 7.15
C LYS A 109 14.19 8.51 8.64
N LEU A 110 14.18 9.80 8.98
CA LEU A 110 14.19 10.29 10.36
C LEU A 110 12.93 9.82 11.15
N ILE A 111 11.77 9.81 10.49
CA ILE A 111 10.52 9.31 11.09
C ILE A 111 10.61 7.82 11.38
N VAL A 112 11.10 7.01 10.43
CA VAL A 112 11.24 5.55 10.60
C VAL A 112 12.24 5.23 11.70
N GLU A 113 13.40 5.90 11.72
CA GLU A 113 14.41 5.75 12.77
C GLU A 113 13.83 6.09 14.15
N ARG A 114 13.09 7.20 14.26
CA ARG A 114 12.45 7.61 15.50
C ARG A 114 11.32 6.65 15.91
N ALA A 115 10.53 6.16 14.97
CA ALA A 115 9.47 5.19 15.24
C ALA A 115 10.04 3.86 15.74
N ALA A 116 11.18 3.43 15.21
CA ALA A 116 11.90 2.24 15.67
C ALA A 116 12.39 2.41 17.12
N GLN A 117 12.93 3.58 17.48
CA GLN A 117 13.32 3.90 18.85
C GLN A 117 12.13 3.86 19.82
N LEU A 118 10.99 4.42 19.42
CA LEU A 118 9.77 4.49 20.23
C LEU A 118 8.95 3.19 20.23
N ALA A 119 9.39 2.17 19.50
CA ALA A 119 8.64 0.95 19.25
C ALA A 119 7.19 1.26 18.83
N ILE A 120 7.05 2.03 17.74
CA ILE A 120 5.80 2.28 17.05
C ILE A 120 5.78 1.47 15.75
N LYS A 121 4.63 0.87 15.42
CA LYS A 121 4.45 0.19 14.14
C LYS A 121 4.05 1.19 13.07
N GLU A 122 4.69 1.11 11.91
CA GLU A 122 4.33 1.87 10.72
C GLU A 122 3.62 0.98 9.69
N THR A 123 2.83 1.58 8.80
CA THR A 123 2.16 0.85 7.71
C THR A 123 3.14 0.53 6.57
N PRO A 124 3.15 -0.71 6.03
CA PRO A 124 4.10 -1.15 5.00
C PRO A 124 3.90 -0.49 3.64
N GLU A 125 2.81 0.26 3.44
CA GLU A 125 2.52 0.98 2.19
C GLU A 125 3.56 2.07 1.86
N MET A 126 4.55 2.30 2.72
CA MET A 126 5.57 3.34 2.58
C MET A 126 7.03 2.86 2.74
N SER A 127 7.30 1.55 2.79
CA SER A 127 8.70 1.07 2.93
C SER A 127 9.48 1.01 1.61
N SER A 128 8.86 1.29 0.46
CA SER A 128 9.50 1.19 -0.87
C SER A 128 10.50 2.31 -1.20
N GLN A 129 10.98 3.08 -0.22
CA GLN A 129 12.07 4.05 -0.39
C GLN A 129 13.26 3.81 0.55
N ASN A 130 13.45 2.59 1.05
CA ASN A 130 14.71 2.21 1.70
C ASN A 130 15.26 0.92 1.09
N PHE A 131 15.74 0.95 -0.15
CA PHE A 131 16.77 0.04 -0.65
C PHE A 131 17.35 0.67 -1.92
N VAL A 132 18.46 1.41 -1.81
CA VAL A 132 19.58 1.50 -2.79
C VAL A 132 20.70 2.43 -2.26
N TYR A 133 20.46 3.37 -1.34
CA TYR A 133 21.50 4.35 -0.94
C TYR A 133 21.87 4.41 0.55
N ASP A 134 21.82 3.29 1.26
CA ASP A 134 22.52 3.17 2.55
C ASP A 134 23.46 1.96 2.48
N ILE A 135 24.38 1.97 1.51
CA ILE A 135 25.60 1.17 1.61
C ILE A 135 26.48 1.93 2.60
N PRO A 136 26.81 1.38 3.78
CA PRO A 136 27.74 2.04 4.70
C PRO A 136 29.04 2.33 3.93
N ALA A 137 29.57 3.55 4.06
CA ALA A 137 30.75 4.00 3.30
C ALA A 137 31.91 2.99 3.34
N GLY A 138 32.06 2.25 4.46
CA GLY A 138 33.06 1.19 4.60
C GLY A 138 32.91 0.00 3.65
N ILE A 139 31.70 -0.35 3.19
CA ILE A 139 31.50 -1.46 2.23
C ILE A 139 31.90 -1.03 0.81
N MET A 140 31.67 0.24 0.43
CA MET A 140 32.19 0.77 -0.84
C MET A 140 33.72 0.93 -0.79
N GLU A 141 34.28 1.40 0.32
CA GLU A 141 35.74 1.49 0.49
C GLU A 141 36.43 0.13 0.48
N GLU A 142 35.86 -0.91 1.11
CA GLU A 142 36.37 -2.28 1.01
C GLU A 142 36.25 -2.84 -0.42
N PHE A 143 35.14 -2.57 -1.11
CA PHE A 143 34.97 -3.00 -2.50
C PHE A 143 36.00 -2.34 -3.44
N TYR A 144 36.23 -1.04 -3.32
CA TYR A 144 37.25 -0.33 -4.10
C TYR A 144 38.68 -0.75 -3.71
N ARG A 145 38.96 -1.02 -2.43
CA ARG A 145 40.26 -1.58 -1.98
C ARG A 145 40.52 -2.97 -2.56
N VAL A 146 39.53 -3.85 -2.59
CA VAL A 146 39.65 -5.19 -3.18
C VAL A 146 39.86 -5.11 -4.69
N MET A 147 39.20 -4.15 -5.37
CA MET A 147 39.37 -3.91 -6.80
C MET A 147 40.75 -3.31 -7.15
N ASP A 148 41.32 -2.43 -6.33
CA ASP A 148 42.67 -1.87 -6.53
C ASP A 148 43.78 -2.91 -6.34
N THR A 149 43.57 -3.95 -5.52
CA THR A 149 44.50 -5.07 -5.37
C THR A 149 44.37 -6.16 -6.45
N LEU A 150 43.35 -6.07 -7.30
CA LEU A 150 43.03 -7.04 -8.36
C LEU A 150 43.42 -6.53 -9.75
N VAL A 151 44.37 -5.60 -9.83
CA VAL A 151 45.07 -5.33 -11.09
C VAL A 151 46.22 -6.32 -11.20
N ASP A 152 45.88 -7.53 -11.66
CA ASP A 152 46.58 -8.17 -12.78
C ASP A 152 45.80 -9.44 -13.22
N VAL A 153 45.34 -9.39 -14.48
CA VAL A 153 44.81 -10.49 -15.31
C VAL A 153 43.33 -10.92 -15.15
N ALA A 154 42.60 -10.54 -14.09
CA ALA A 154 41.21 -11.04 -13.89
C ALA A 154 40.07 -10.15 -14.45
N TRP A 155 40.36 -9.00 -15.08
CA TRP A 155 39.34 -8.03 -15.50
C TRP A 155 38.53 -8.43 -16.75
N MET A 156 39.04 -9.32 -17.60
CA MET A 156 38.39 -9.68 -18.87
C MET A 156 37.38 -10.84 -18.80
N ARG A 157 37.21 -11.52 -17.66
CA ARG A 157 36.35 -12.72 -17.56
C ARG A 157 35.18 -12.65 -16.56
N PHE A 158 35.05 -11.57 -15.79
CA PHE A 158 33.97 -11.43 -14.80
C PHE A 158 33.02 -10.25 -15.03
N GLY A 159 33.26 -9.44 -16.07
CA GLY A 159 32.50 -8.21 -16.36
C GLY A 159 31.05 -8.40 -16.84
N GLU A 160 30.66 -9.59 -17.30
CA GLU A 160 29.32 -9.82 -17.87
C GLU A 160 28.34 -10.51 -16.88
N SER A 161 28.83 -11.10 -15.80
CA SER A 161 27.98 -11.87 -14.88
C SER A 161 27.36 -11.02 -13.76
N LEU A 162 28.04 -9.96 -13.31
CA LEU A 162 27.56 -9.11 -12.21
C LEU A 162 26.59 -8.02 -12.69
N ILE A 163 26.73 -7.52 -13.92
CA ILE A 163 25.81 -6.51 -14.47
C ILE A 163 24.48 -7.16 -14.87
N SER A 164 24.48 -8.43 -15.31
CA SER A 164 23.26 -9.18 -15.60
C SER A 164 22.48 -9.57 -14.33
N ALA A 165 23.15 -9.93 -13.23
CA ALA A 165 22.47 -10.23 -11.96
C ALA A 165 21.81 -9.00 -11.33
N VAL A 166 22.40 -7.81 -11.50
CA VAL A 166 21.83 -6.54 -11.03
C VAL A 166 20.68 -6.05 -11.94
N TYR A 167 20.75 -6.28 -13.25
CA TYR A 167 19.66 -5.93 -14.18
C TYR A 167 18.50 -6.95 -14.21
N CYS A 168 18.73 -8.23 -13.89
CA CYS A 168 17.67 -9.25 -13.85
C CYS A 168 16.65 -9.00 -12.72
N VAL A 169 17.07 -8.35 -11.63
CA VAL A 169 16.18 -7.95 -10.53
C VAL A 169 15.41 -6.66 -10.85
N HIS A 170 15.83 -5.88 -11.85
CA HIS A 170 15.24 -4.59 -12.19
C HIS A 170 14.09 -4.65 -13.22
N PHE A 171 13.72 -5.83 -13.73
CA PHE A 171 12.70 -6.00 -14.79
C PHE A 171 11.53 -6.94 -14.45
N LEU A 172 11.23 -7.16 -13.16
CA LEU A 172 10.05 -7.94 -12.72
C LEU A 172 9.18 -7.25 -11.65
N THR A 173 9.21 -5.92 -11.57
CA THR A 173 8.21 -5.16 -10.79
C THR A 173 7.73 -3.92 -11.53
N GLU A 174 7.09 -4.13 -12.69
CA GLU A 174 5.99 -3.25 -13.10
C GLU A 174 4.67 -3.91 -12.71
N PRO A 175 3.87 -3.36 -11.78
CA PRO A 175 2.44 -3.57 -11.85
C PRO A 175 1.92 -2.77 -13.05
N VAL A 176 1.66 -3.47 -14.15
CA VAL A 176 0.83 -2.97 -15.25
C VAL A 176 -0.58 -2.72 -14.69
N ASP A 177 -0.84 -1.49 -14.23
CA ASP A 177 -2.20 -0.96 -14.12
C ASP A 177 -2.72 -0.67 -15.54
N SER A 178 -2.93 -1.73 -16.32
CA SER A 178 -3.78 -1.66 -17.50
C SER A 178 -5.23 -1.72 -17.05
N GLY A 179 -5.84 -0.55 -16.93
CA GLY A 179 -7.27 -0.41 -17.04
C GLY A 179 -7.72 -0.88 -18.43
N ARG A 180 -8.02 -2.17 -18.57
CA ARG A 180 -8.77 -2.72 -19.71
C ARG A 180 -9.60 -3.93 -19.25
N CYS A 181 -10.78 -3.66 -18.70
CA CYS A 181 -11.85 -4.66 -18.69
C CYS A 181 -12.67 -4.45 -19.97
N SER A 182 -12.17 -4.97 -21.08
CA SER A 182 -12.96 -5.23 -22.28
C SER A 182 -13.42 -6.69 -22.26
N ASN A 183 -14.70 -6.87 -22.57
CA ASN A 183 -15.42 -8.12 -22.83
C ASN A 183 -14.59 -9.23 -23.48
N ALA A 184 -14.72 -10.45 -22.97
CA ALA A 184 -14.96 -11.68 -23.75
C ALA A 184 -14.83 -12.90 -22.80
N ASP A 185 -15.94 -13.61 -22.60
CA ASP A 185 -16.00 -15.07 -22.39
C ASP A 185 -17.44 -15.44 -22.82
N LEU A 186 -17.65 -15.77 -24.08
CA LEU A 186 -17.54 -17.11 -24.71
C LEU A 186 -18.92 -17.74 -24.85
N VAL A 187 -19.47 -17.60 -26.06
CA VAL A 187 -20.40 -18.56 -26.65
C VAL A 187 -19.55 -19.65 -27.31
N SER A 188 -19.67 -20.89 -26.84
CA SER A 188 -19.68 -22.13 -27.65
C SER A 188 -19.65 -23.39 -26.76
N THR A 189 -20.83 -23.86 -26.34
CA THR A 189 -21.40 -25.20 -26.62
C THR A 189 -22.83 -25.16 -26.13
#